data_AF-V4YFB3-F1
#
_entry.id   AF-V4YFB3-F1
#
_cell.length_a   1.000
_cell.length_b   1.000
_cell.length_c   1.000
_cell.angle_alpha   90.00
_cell.angle_beta   90.00
_cell.angle_gamma   90.00
#
_symmetry.space_group_name_H-M   'P 1'
#
loop_
_entity.id
_entity.type
_entity.pdbx_description
1 polymer ?
#
loop_
_entity_poly.entity_id
_entity_poly.type
_entity_poly.pdbx_seq_one_letter_code
_entity_poly.pdbx_strand_id
1 'polypeptide(L)'
;MRLSEFIEIERDERAERRRLADEKSYEILDRLDGVGDQFAEISGGDAVGSVSPSIFVGRAGYPNVSTGLLSPVGNENDAGQFVTDGAWYEEGVSIGDVFERRTSLLNASQTAPVETNVHDTWEGFLGVQREVALADRPVGIEVGLDGTPELDLADSVDDVSAPTGPRARANDATLTENPHVPRPVKKTLEDDDWRATGAMNYLYNRGFDVYEINTILSAGALGKRENRRLVPTRWSITAVDDTVGQYVRGSQRNATSVDTVSVWHNEYLGNSFWIVLAPGAVGVRTRRVQSPR
;
A
#
# COMPACT_ATOMS: atom_id res chain seq x y z
N MET A 1 41.66 13.24 -17.76
CA MET A 1 40.82 14.08 -16.86
C MET A 1 41.72 14.73 -15.85
N ARG A 2 41.63 16.05 -15.67
CA ARG A 2 42.43 16.80 -14.70
C ARG A 2 41.61 17.00 -13.42
N LEU A 3 42.27 16.94 -12.26
CA LEU A 3 41.67 17.01 -10.92
C LEU A 3 40.77 18.26 -10.70
N SER A 4 41.05 19.35 -11.41
CA SER A 4 40.27 20.60 -11.38
C SER A 4 38.85 20.44 -11.92
N GLU A 5 38.66 19.58 -12.92
CA GLU A 5 37.37 19.32 -13.59
C GLU A 5 36.43 18.50 -12.66
N PHE A 6 37.02 17.66 -11.80
CA PHE A 6 36.27 16.89 -10.79
C PHE A 6 35.78 17.76 -9.62
N ILE A 7 36.54 18.79 -9.25
CA ILE A 7 36.21 19.70 -8.15
C ILE A 7 35.11 20.69 -8.57
N GLU A 8 35.07 21.11 -9.83
CA GLU A 8 33.99 21.95 -10.37
C GLU A 8 32.67 21.19 -10.49
N ILE A 9 32.69 19.93 -10.95
CA ILE A 9 31.50 19.05 -11.01
C ILE A 9 30.93 18.78 -9.60
N GLU A 10 31.77 18.47 -8.61
CA GLU A 10 31.30 18.27 -7.22
C GLU A 10 30.70 19.53 -6.59
N ARG A 11 31.18 20.73 -6.97
CA ARG A 11 30.66 22.00 -6.46
C ARG A 11 29.29 22.32 -7.04
N ASP A 12 29.09 22.03 -8.32
CA ASP A 12 27.80 22.22 -9.01
C ASP A 12 26.76 21.22 -8.48
N GLU A 13 27.11 19.94 -8.29
CA GLU A 13 26.20 18.94 -7.72
C GLU A 13 25.78 19.25 -6.27
N ARG A 14 26.67 19.81 -5.44
CA ARG A 14 26.31 20.20 -4.06
C ARG A 14 25.43 21.45 -4.02
N ALA A 15 25.59 22.36 -4.98
CA ALA A 15 24.73 23.53 -5.12
C ALA A 15 23.35 23.13 -5.66
N GLU A 16 23.31 22.25 -6.66
CA GLU A 16 22.09 21.63 -7.20
C GLU A 16 21.35 20.86 -6.10
N ARG A 17 22.03 20.04 -5.30
CA ARG A 17 21.43 19.31 -4.17
C ARG A 17 20.90 20.23 -3.07
N ARG A 18 21.56 21.36 -2.79
CA ARG A 18 21.02 22.36 -1.85
C ARG A 18 19.80 23.07 -2.41
N ARG A 19 19.82 23.44 -3.69
CA ARG A 19 18.66 24.02 -4.37
C ARG A 19 17.48 23.04 -4.39
N LEU A 20 17.73 21.78 -4.74
CA LEU A 20 16.73 20.71 -4.73
C LEU A 20 16.24 20.41 -3.31
N ALA A 21 17.09 20.49 -2.28
CA ALA A 21 16.66 20.35 -0.88
C ALA A 21 15.83 21.55 -0.39
N ASP A 22 16.20 22.77 -0.78
CA ASP A 22 15.46 24.00 -0.49
C ASP A 22 14.10 24.04 -1.21
N GLU A 23 14.03 23.50 -2.44
CA GLU A 23 12.81 23.41 -3.26
C GLU A 23 11.93 22.19 -2.87
N LYS A 24 12.49 21.16 -2.22
CA LYS A 24 11.78 19.89 -1.92
C LYS A 24 10.99 19.81 -0.64
N SER A 25 11.14 20.69 0.36
CA SER A 25 10.74 20.25 1.72
C SER A 25 9.87 21.19 2.56
N TYR A 26 9.66 22.46 2.21
CA TYR A 26 8.79 23.29 3.06
C TYR A 26 7.31 22.95 2.89
N GLU A 27 6.86 22.69 1.66
CA GLU A 27 5.46 22.36 1.40
C GLU A 27 5.02 21.00 1.99
N ILE A 28 5.97 20.08 2.18
CA ILE A 28 5.70 18.79 2.86
C ILE A 28 5.67 18.98 4.38
N LEU A 29 6.54 19.84 4.92
CA LEU A 29 6.54 20.18 6.35
C LEU A 29 5.28 20.98 6.73
N ASP A 30 4.86 21.93 5.90
CA ASP A 30 3.61 22.69 6.11
C ASP A 30 2.38 21.76 6.09
N ARG A 31 2.38 20.75 5.20
CA ARG A 31 1.34 19.70 5.20
C ARG A 31 1.38 18.84 6.46
N LEU A 32 2.56 18.53 6.99
CA LEU A 32 2.71 17.73 8.21
C LEU A 32 2.14 18.45 9.44
N ASP A 33 2.38 19.76 9.55
CA ASP A 33 1.81 20.56 10.65
C ASP A 33 0.28 20.52 10.60
N GLY A 34 -0.33 20.67 9.42
CA GLY A 34 -1.77 20.57 9.23
C GLY A 34 -2.37 19.19 9.56
N VAL A 35 -1.63 18.11 9.29
CA VAL A 35 -2.04 16.75 9.69
C VAL A 35 -2.04 16.62 11.22
N GLY A 36 -1.05 17.16 11.92
CA GLY A 36 -1.01 17.15 13.38
C GLY A 36 -2.25 17.80 14.00
N ASP A 37 -2.65 18.96 13.48
CA ASP A 37 -3.83 19.70 13.94
C ASP A 37 -5.13 18.92 13.71
N GLN A 38 -5.26 18.21 12.59
CA GLN A 38 -6.45 17.42 12.25
C GLN A 38 -6.76 16.34 13.28
N PHE A 39 -5.73 15.74 13.89
CA PHE A 39 -5.89 14.66 14.87
C PHE A 39 -5.74 15.12 16.32
N ALA A 40 -5.45 16.41 16.55
CA ALA A 40 -5.21 16.97 17.89
C ALA A 40 -6.45 16.91 18.81
N GLU A 41 -7.65 16.88 18.23
CA GLU A 41 -8.91 16.80 18.99
C GLU A 41 -9.24 15.36 19.46
N ILE A 42 -8.56 14.34 18.92
CA ILE A 42 -8.81 12.94 19.26
C ILE A 42 -8.03 12.57 20.53
N SER A 43 -8.72 12.11 21.57
CA SER A 43 -8.12 11.69 22.83
C SER A 43 -8.17 10.16 23.01
N GLY A 44 -7.26 9.63 23.83
CA GLY A 44 -7.33 8.24 24.25
C GLY A 44 -8.58 7.97 25.08
N GLY A 45 -9.31 6.90 24.76
CA GLY A 45 -10.62 6.56 25.35
C GLY A 45 -11.82 6.97 24.50
N ASP A 46 -11.61 7.71 23.41
CA ASP A 46 -12.67 8.09 22.50
C ASP A 46 -13.05 6.94 21.57
N ALA A 47 -14.35 6.86 21.23
CA ALA A 47 -14.84 6.07 20.12
C ALA A 47 -14.83 6.96 18.86
N VAL A 48 -14.06 6.58 17.85
CA VAL A 48 -13.96 7.31 16.58
C VAL A 48 -14.78 6.57 15.52
N GLY A 49 -15.91 7.15 15.15
CA GLY A 49 -16.69 6.73 13.99
C GLY A 49 -16.05 7.29 12.71
N SER A 50 -15.77 6.45 11.73
CA SER A 50 -15.19 6.86 10.45
C SER A 50 -15.51 5.87 9.33
N VAL A 51 -14.86 6.03 8.18
CA VAL A 51 -14.98 5.16 7.01
C VAL A 51 -13.61 4.64 6.64
N SER A 52 -13.40 3.32 6.69
CA SER A 52 -12.10 2.69 6.44
C SER A 52 -11.94 2.32 4.97
N PRO A 53 -11.04 2.98 4.21
CA PRO A 53 -10.74 2.60 2.83
C PRO A 53 -9.86 1.35 2.71
N SER A 54 -9.05 1.04 3.73
CA SER A 54 -8.12 -0.09 3.68
C SER A 54 -7.61 -0.47 5.07
N ILE A 55 -6.73 -1.46 5.11
CA ILE A 55 -6.07 -1.97 6.31
C ILE A 55 -4.56 -1.82 6.19
N PHE A 56 -3.85 -1.94 7.31
CA PHE A 56 -2.40 -2.00 7.32
C PHE A 56 -1.90 -3.17 8.17
N VAL A 57 -0.91 -3.91 7.67
CA VAL A 57 -0.22 -4.95 8.44
C VAL A 57 1.28 -4.64 8.43
N GLY A 58 1.78 -4.22 9.58
CA GLY A 58 3.17 -3.88 9.80
C GLY A 58 4.11 -5.09 9.72
N ARG A 59 5.40 -4.81 9.51
CA ARG A 59 6.47 -5.82 9.56
C ARG A 59 7.29 -5.76 10.84
N ALA A 60 7.29 -4.60 11.51
CA ALA A 60 8.03 -4.39 12.74
C ALA A 60 7.44 -5.27 13.84
N GLY A 61 8.31 -5.80 14.72
CA GLY A 61 7.88 -6.66 15.82
C GLY A 61 7.61 -8.12 15.44
N TYR A 62 7.82 -8.53 14.18
CA TYR A 62 7.63 -9.91 13.74
C TYR A 62 8.25 -10.93 14.73
N PRO A 63 7.51 -11.97 15.16
CA PRO A 63 6.22 -12.43 14.62
C PRO A 63 4.96 -11.73 15.19
N ASN A 64 5.09 -10.81 16.14
CA ASN A 64 3.96 -10.04 16.69
C ASN A 64 3.85 -8.71 15.94
N VAL A 65 3.00 -8.68 14.92
CA VAL A 65 2.89 -7.53 14.03
C VAL A 65 1.80 -6.59 14.48
N SER A 66 1.98 -5.29 14.23
CA SER A 66 0.91 -4.31 14.32
C SER A 66 -0.03 -4.50 13.12
N THR A 67 -1.32 -4.61 13.40
CA THR A 67 -2.39 -4.71 12.40
C THR A 67 -3.37 -3.58 12.66
N GLY A 68 -3.79 -2.85 11.62
CA GLY A 68 -4.60 -1.65 11.79
C GLY A 68 -5.68 -1.44 10.74
N LEU A 69 -6.62 -0.57 11.11
CA LEU A 69 -7.68 0.01 10.30
C LEU A 69 -7.26 1.46 9.98
N LEU A 70 -7.33 1.82 8.70
CA LEU A 70 -6.96 3.17 8.24
C LEU A 70 -8.22 4.02 8.15
N SER A 71 -8.21 5.25 8.68
CA SER A 71 -9.40 6.11 8.70
C SER A 71 -9.06 7.56 8.36
N PRO A 72 -9.70 8.17 7.34
CA PRO A 72 -9.51 9.56 6.98
C PRO A 72 -10.39 10.43 7.88
N VAL A 73 -10.03 10.54 9.17
CA VAL A 73 -10.88 11.22 10.17
C VAL A 73 -11.16 12.66 9.74
N GLY A 74 -12.43 13.05 9.70
CA GLY A 74 -12.87 14.36 9.21
C GLY A 74 -13.03 14.48 7.68
N ASN A 75 -12.71 13.42 6.93
CA ASN A 75 -12.87 13.34 5.47
C ASN A 75 -13.63 12.05 5.06
N GLU A 76 -14.57 11.60 5.89
CA GLU A 76 -15.32 10.34 5.71
C GLU A 76 -16.09 10.29 4.38
N ASN A 77 -16.64 11.43 3.95
CA ASN A 77 -17.41 11.54 2.71
C ASN A 77 -16.54 11.32 1.46
N ASP A 78 -15.24 11.53 1.58
CA ASP A 78 -14.25 11.42 0.51
C ASP A 78 -13.32 10.22 0.70
N ALA A 79 -13.69 9.25 1.56
CA ALA A 79 -12.85 8.09 1.89
C ALA A 79 -12.35 7.31 0.65
N GLY A 80 -13.12 7.33 -0.45
CA GLY A 80 -12.71 6.72 -1.72
C GLY A 80 -11.40 7.29 -2.30
N GLN A 81 -11.12 8.59 -2.09
CA GLN A 81 -9.90 9.23 -2.58
C GLN A 81 -8.63 8.71 -1.88
N PHE A 82 -8.79 8.12 -0.70
CA PHE A 82 -7.70 7.56 0.10
C PHE A 82 -7.41 6.08 -0.22
N VAL A 83 -8.26 5.44 -1.03
CA VAL A 83 -8.00 4.09 -1.54
C VAL A 83 -6.76 4.12 -2.42
N THR A 84 -5.90 3.13 -2.24
CA THR A 84 -4.73 2.94 -3.11
C THR A 84 -5.10 2.00 -4.22
N ASP A 85 -5.13 2.50 -5.44
CA ASP A 85 -5.47 1.71 -6.61
C ASP A 85 -4.64 2.13 -7.83
N GLY A 86 -4.84 1.42 -8.95
CA GLY A 86 -4.22 1.76 -10.22
C GLY A 86 -4.69 3.10 -10.82
N ALA A 87 -5.82 3.65 -10.40
CA ALA A 87 -6.41 4.86 -10.97
C ALA A 87 -5.58 6.11 -10.66
N TRP A 88 -4.76 6.09 -9.61
CA TRP A 88 -3.83 7.19 -9.28
C TRP A 88 -2.97 7.62 -10.47
N TYR A 89 -2.56 6.66 -11.32
CA TYR A 89 -1.80 6.96 -12.53
C TYR A 89 -2.60 7.78 -13.55
N GLU A 90 -3.87 7.42 -13.75
CA GLU A 90 -4.78 8.11 -14.68
C GLU A 90 -5.22 9.49 -14.14
N GLU A 91 -5.37 9.60 -12.82
CA GLU A 91 -5.63 10.87 -12.10
C GLU A 91 -4.43 11.82 -12.12
N GLY A 92 -3.21 11.32 -12.35
CA GLY A 92 -1.99 12.13 -12.31
C GLY A 92 -1.55 12.52 -10.90
N VAL A 93 -1.84 11.66 -9.91
CA VAL A 93 -1.50 11.88 -8.49
C VAL A 93 0.01 12.12 -8.34
N SER A 94 0.38 13.22 -7.69
CA SER A 94 1.77 13.61 -7.45
C SER A 94 2.33 12.98 -6.16
N ILE A 95 3.65 13.07 -5.95
CA ILE A 95 4.27 12.59 -4.70
C ILE A 95 3.76 13.33 -3.46
N GLY A 96 3.42 14.62 -3.61
CA GLY A 96 2.82 15.42 -2.54
C GLY A 96 1.42 14.93 -2.20
N ASP A 97 0.61 14.63 -3.21
CA ASP A 97 -0.74 14.07 -3.01
C ASP A 97 -0.69 12.68 -2.37
N VAL A 98 0.27 11.83 -2.77
CA VAL A 98 0.50 10.53 -2.11
C VAL A 98 0.85 10.74 -0.65
N PHE A 99 1.73 11.69 -0.35
CA PHE A 99 2.11 12.00 1.02
C PHE A 99 0.89 12.42 1.84
N GLU A 100 0.13 13.41 1.35
CA GLU A 100 -1.08 13.94 1.98
C GLU A 100 -2.15 12.86 2.21
N ARG A 101 -2.49 12.08 1.18
CA ARG A 101 -3.45 10.96 1.29
C ARG A 101 -2.99 9.93 2.31
N ARG A 102 -1.69 9.67 2.45
CA ARG A 102 -1.16 8.66 3.38
C ARG A 102 -1.03 9.14 4.81
N THR A 103 -0.61 10.38 5.01
CA THR A 103 -0.44 10.97 6.34
C THR A 103 -1.77 11.35 6.97
N SER A 104 -2.80 11.62 6.17
CA SER A 104 -4.15 11.95 6.64
C SER A 104 -4.98 10.73 7.05
N LEU A 105 -4.39 9.53 7.09
CA LEU A 105 -5.05 8.32 7.55
C LEU A 105 -4.60 7.97 8.98
N LEU A 106 -5.52 8.07 9.92
CA LEU A 106 -5.34 7.49 11.25
C LEU A 106 -5.18 5.98 11.12
N ASN A 107 -4.08 5.45 11.63
CA ASN A 107 -3.86 4.02 11.75
C ASN A 107 -4.21 3.59 13.18
N ALA A 108 -5.47 3.24 13.39
CA ALA A 108 -5.90 2.63 14.63
C ALA A 108 -5.47 1.16 14.62
N SER A 109 -4.66 0.73 15.60
CA SER A 109 -3.91 -0.52 15.49
C SER A 109 -3.91 -1.37 16.76
N GLN A 110 -3.79 -2.68 16.56
CA GLN A 110 -3.64 -3.67 17.61
C GLN A 110 -2.49 -4.62 17.25
N THR A 111 -1.82 -5.18 18.25
CA THR A 111 -0.78 -6.19 18.03
C THR A 111 -1.42 -7.57 17.87
N ALA A 112 -1.05 -8.28 16.82
CA ALA A 112 -1.48 -9.64 16.56
C ALA A 112 -0.29 -10.55 16.18
N PRO A 113 -0.21 -11.79 16.68
CA PRO A 113 0.76 -12.76 16.19
C PRO A 113 0.39 -13.17 14.76
N VAL A 114 1.35 -13.16 13.83
CA VAL A 114 1.16 -13.67 12.45
C VAL A 114 0.86 -15.17 12.42
N GLU A 115 1.23 -15.90 13.48
CA GLU A 115 0.97 -17.34 13.60
C GLU A 115 -0.52 -17.62 13.85
N THR A 116 -1.28 -16.60 14.26
CA THR A 116 -2.74 -16.67 14.37
C THR A 116 -3.30 -17.06 13.01
N ASN A 117 -3.89 -18.25 12.95
CA ASN A 117 -4.67 -18.64 11.80
C ASN A 117 -5.91 -17.76 11.78
N VAL A 118 -6.00 -16.89 10.78
CA VAL A 118 -7.09 -15.92 10.70
C VAL A 118 -8.34 -16.51 10.05
N HIS A 119 -8.31 -17.75 9.55
CA HIS A 119 -9.40 -18.38 8.81
C HIS A 119 -10.79 -18.16 9.43
N ASP A 120 -10.91 -18.37 10.75
CA ASP A 120 -12.18 -18.25 11.50
C ASP A 120 -12.26 -16.96 12.35
N THR A 121 -11.37 -16.00 12.12
CA THR A 121 -11.43 -14.72 12.84
C THR A 121 -12.36 -13.76 12.12
N TRP A 122 -13.59 -13.68 12.62
CA TRP A 122 -14.66 -12.78 12.14
C TRP A 122 -15.22 -11.87 13.25
N GLU A 123 -14.71 -12.01 14.48
CA GLU A 123 -15.10 -11.19 15.62
C GLU A 123 -13.94 -10.30 16.09
N GLY A 124 -14.29 -9.24 16.82
CA GLY A 124 -13.34 -8.28 17.37
C GLY A 124 -12.58 -7.50 16.29
N PHE A 125 -11.50 -6.83 16.72
CA PHE A 125 -10.73 -5.94 15.87
C PHE A 125 -10.21 -6.61 14.59
N LEU A 126 -9.64 -7.81 14.72
CA LEU A 126 -9.10 -8.57 13.59
C LEU A 126 -10.20 -9.05 12.64
N GLY A 127 -11.40 -9.38 13.16
CA GLY A 127 -12.57 -9.70 12.34
C GLY A 127 -13.00 -8.50 11.49
N VAL A 128 -13.20 -7.34 12.12
CA VAL A 128 -13.55 -6.09 11.41
C VAL A 128 -12.52 -5.73 10.36
N GLN A 129 -11.23 -5.77 10.71
CA GLN A 129 -10.15 -5.55 9.76
C GLN A 129 -10.28 -6.46 8.54
N ARG A 130 -10.54 -7.75 8.77
CA ARG A 130 -10.63 -8.72 7.69
C ARG A 130 -11.82 -8.44 6.79
N GLU A 131 -12.97 -8.06 7.33
CA GLU A 131 -14.12 -7.68 6.51
C GLU A 131 -13.88 -6.41 5.69
N VAL A 132 -13.23 -5.40 6.27
CA VAL A 132 -12.80 -4.18 5.55
C VAL A 132 -11.87 -4.54 4.38
N ALA A 133 -10.89 -5.42 4.60
CA ALA A 133 -9.94 -5.83 3.58
C ALA A 133 -10.57 -6.62 2.41
N LEU A 134 -11.74 -7.22 2.64
CA LEU A 134 -12.46 -8.02 1.66
C LEU A 134 -13.49 -7.21 0.87
N ALA A 135 -13.78 -5.98 1.31
CA ALA A 135 -14.73 -5.10 0.67
C ALA A 135 -14.15 -4.50 -0.61
N ASP A 136 -15.02 -4.21 -1.59
CA ASP A 136 -14.66 -3.48 -2.82
C ASP A 136 -14.86 -1.97 -2.72
N ARG A 137 -15.18 -1.47 -1.53
CA ARG A 137 -15.43 -0.06 -1.25
C ARG A 137 -15.14 0.27 0.21
N PRO A 138 -14.85 1.54 0.54
CA PRO A 138 -14.65 1.96 1.92
C PRO A 138 -15.85 1.58 2.81
N VAL A 139 -15.55 1.21 4.05
CA VAL A 139 -16.52 0.61 4.98
C VAL A 139 -16.63 1.44 6.24
N GLY A 140 -17.85 1.80 6.63
CA GLY A 140 -18.15 2.43 7.90
C GLY A 140 -17.72 1.59 9.11
N ILE A 141 -16.94 2.20 10.00
CA ILE A 141 -16.45 1.58 11.23
C ILE A 141 -16.57 2.53 12.42
N GLU A 142 -16.56 1.96 13.61
CA GLU A 142 -16.36 2.65 14.88
C GLU A 142 -15.21 1.96 15.61
N VAL A 143 -14.23 2.74 16.10
CA VAL A 143 -13.04 2.20 16.75
C VAL A 143 -12.88 2.83 18.13
N GLY A 144 -12.78 2.00 19.17
CA GLY A 144 -12.45 2.44 20.52
C GLY A 144 -10.94 2.58 20.69
N LEU A 145 -10.45 3.81 20.93
CA LEU A 145 -9.03 4.09 21.09
C LEU A 145 -8.57 3.91 22.55
N ASP A 146 -7.36 3.38 22.74
CA ASP A 146 -6.68 3.23 24.04
C ASP A 146 -5.58 4.28 24.25
N GLY A 147 -5.33 5.12 23.24
CA GLY A 147 -4.28 6.12 23.28
C GLY A 147 -4.52 7.21 22.26
N THR A 148 -3.89 8.36 22.49
CA THR A 148 -3.92 9.50 21.56
C THR A 148 -3.13 9.15 20.29
N PRO A 149 -3.58 9.62 19.11
CA PRO A 149 -2.80 9.46 17.88
C PRO A 149 -1.42 10.10 17.97
N GLU A 150 -0.38 9.33 17.65
CA GLU A 150 1.01 9.79 17.62
C GLU A 150 1.56 9.73 16.18
N LEU A 151 2.07 10.86 15.69
CA LEU A 151 2.80 10.95 14.43
C LEU A 151 4.26 10.55 14.67
N ASP A 152 4.58 9.29 14.42
CA ASP A 152 5.94 8.82 14.51
C ASP A 152 6.63 8.93 13.13
N LEU A 153 7.25 10.09 12.91
CA LEU A 153 8.05 10.39 11.71
C LEU A 153 9.47 9.83 11.81
N ALA A 154 9.94 9.40 12.99
CA ALA A 154 11.34 9.03 13.22
C ALA A 154 11.70 7.66 12.61
N ASP A 155 10.75 6.72 12.57
CA ASP A 155 10.92 5.40 11.92
C ASP A 155 11.08 5.48 10.38
N SER A 156 10.72 6.62 9.77
CA SER A 156 10.71 6.82 8.31
C SER A 156 12.05 7.25 7.71
N VAL A 157 13.04 7.59 8.54
CA VAL A 157 14.31 8.19 8.07
C VAL A 157 15.35 7.13 7.69
N ASP A 158 15.40 6.00 8.39
CA ASP A 158 16.35 4.91 8.15
C ASP A 158 15.80 3.79 7.23
N ASP A 159 14.47 3.64 7.14
CA ASP A 159 13.80 2.73 6.21
C ASP A 159 13.05 3.58 5.17
N VAL A 160 13.51 3.57 3.91
CA VAL A 160 12.81 4.21 2.77
C VAL A 160 11.43 3.54 2.64
N SER A 161 10.48 4.06 3.39
CA SER A 161 9.14 3.54 3.60
C SER A 161 8.14 4.59 3.16
N ALA A 162 6.97 4.13 2.70
CA ALA A 162 5.90 5.07 2.37
C ALA A 162 5.51 5.84 3.63
N PRO A 163 5.22 7.14 3.52
CA PRO A 163 4.73 7.90 4.67
C PRO A 163 3.49 7.23 5.23
N THR A 164 3.35 7.24 6.55
CA THR A 164 2.17 6.72 7.25
C THR A 164 1.62 7.81 8.15
N GLY A 165 0.30 7.89 8.26
CA GLY A 165 -0.35 8.80 9.19
C GLY A 165 -0.15 8.43 10.66
N PRO A 166 -0.75 9.23 11.55
CA PRO A 166 -0.67 9.03 12.99
C PRO A 166 -1.14 7.63 13.37
N ARG A 167 -0.51 7.05 14.39
CA ARG A 167 -0.87 5.73 14.92
C ARG A 167 -1.50 5.90 16.30
N ALA A 168 -2.61 5.22 16.52
CA ALA A 168 -3.23 5.10 17.84
C ALA A 168 -3.44 3.61 18.17
N ARG A 169 -3.32 3.24 19.44
CA ARG A 169 -3.70 1.89 19.88
C ARG A 169 -5.22 1.80 19.97
N ALA A 170 -5.78 0.69 19.50
CA ALA A 170 -7.20 0.39 19.57
C ALA A 170 -7.49 -0.77 20.53
N ASN A 171 -8.58 -0.63 21.28
CA ASN A 171 -9.10 -1.67 22.16
C ASN A 171 -10.05 -2.61 21.40
N ASP A 172 -10.94 -2.03 20.60
CA ASP A 172 -11.96 -2.73 19.83
C ASP A 172 -12.32 -1.97 18.55
N ALA A 173 -13.01 -2.66 17.65
CA ALA A 173 -13.60 -2.06 16.47
C ALA A 173 -14.92 -2.75 16.15
N THR A 174 -15.86 -2.01 15.58
CA THR A 174 -17.17 -2.49 15.12
C THR A 174 -17.48 -1.93 13.74
N LEU A 175 -18.17 -2.71 12.92
CA LEU A 175 -18.68 -2.26 11.63
C LEU A 175 -19.99 -1.49 11.82
N THR A 176 -20.11 -0.30 11.24
CA THR A 176 -21.36 0.49 11.27
C THR A 176 -22.27 0.21 10.07
N GLU A 177 -21.76 -0.55 9.09
CA GLU A 177 -22.53 -1.05 7.95
C GLU A 177 -22.10 -2.47 7.56
N ASN A 178 -22.87 -3.14 6.70
CA ASN A 178 -22.49 -4.45 6.17
C ASN A 178 -21.56 -4.31 4.95
N PRO A 179 -20.31 -4.79 5.01
CA PRO A 179 -19.36 -4.68 3.92
C PRO A 179 -19.85 -5.39 2.66
N HIS A 180 -19.64 -4.77 1.50
CA HIS A 180 -19.92 -5.42 0.23
C HIS A 180 -18.71 -6.21 -0.22
N VAL A 181 -18.80 -7.54 -0.15
CA VAL A 181 -17.73 -8.44 -0.60
C VAL A 181 -18.10 -9.01 -1.99
N PRO A 182 -17.26 -8.78 -3.03
CA PRO A 182 -17.49 -9.30 -4.37
C PRO A 182 -17.56 -10.84 -4.42
N ARG A 183 -18.34 -11.36 -5.37
CA ARG A 183 -18.45 -12.82 -5.59
C ARG A 183 -17.10 -13.52 -5.83
N PRO A 184 -16.15 -12.97 -6.62
CA PRO A 184 -14.84 -13.59 -6.79
C PRO A 184 -14.08 -13.76 -5.48
N VAL A 185 -14.15 -12.77 -4.59
CA VAL A 185 -13.51 -12.81 -3.26
C VAL A 185 -14.18 -13.86 -2.37
N LYS A 186 -15.52 -13.90 -2.31
CA LYS A 186 -16.27 -14.94 -1.59
C LYS A 186 -15.85 -16.34 -2.02
N LYS A 187 -15.72 -16.57 -3.33
CA LYS A 187 -15.27 -17.85 -3.88
C LYS A 187 -13.88 -18.24 -3.38
N THR A 188 -12.95 -17.29 -3.27
CA THR A 188 -11.59 -17.59 -2.76
C THR A 188 -11.60 -17.96 -1.27
N LEU A 189 -12.55 -17.41 -0.50
CA LEU A 189 -12.72 -17.74 0.91
C LEU A 189 -13.34 -19.13 1.12
N GLU A 190 -14.32 -19.48 0.30
CA GLU A 190 -15.05 -20.76 0.36
C GLU A 190 -14.20 -21.99 0.01
N ASP A 191 -13.10 -21.82 -0.75
CA ASP A 191 -12.20 -22.91 -1.14
C ASP A 191 -11.00 -23.02 -0.18
N ASP A 192 -11.10 -23.94 0.76
CA ASP A 192 -10.10 -24.18 1.80
C ASP A 192 -8.79 -24.81 1.31
N ASP A 193 -8.81 -25.44 0.14
CA ASP A 193 -7.67 -26.15 -0.43
C ASP A 193 -6.91 -25.31 -1.48
N TRP A 194 -7.44 -24.12 -1.80
CA TRP A 194 -6.88 -23.27 -2.83
C TRP A 194 -5.56 -22.63 -2.40
N ARG A 195 -4.49 -22.91 -3.13
CA ARG A 195 -3.21 -22.22 -2.95
C ARG A 195 -3.33 -20.72 -3.25
N ALA A 196 -2.64 -19.89 -2.44
CA ALA A 196 -2.68 -18.44 -2.55
C ALA A 196 -2.28 -17.95 -3.97
N THR A 197 -1.25 -18.56 -4.57
CA THR A 197 -0.82 -18.28 -5.95
C THR A 197 -1.95 -18.46 -6.97
N GLY A 198 -2.77 -19.50 -6.81
CA GLY A 198 -3.90 -19.75 -7.71
C GLY A 198 -5.03 -18.75 -7.48
N ALA A 199 -5.32 -18.42 -6.23
CA ALA A 199 -6.35 -17.46 -5.86
C ALA A 199 -6.00 -16.04 -6.33
N MET A 200 -4.74 -15.60 -6.17
CA MET A 200 -4.23 -14.32 -6.68
C MET A 200 -4.40 -14.21 -8.19
N ASN A 201 -3.94 -15.21 -8.96
CA ASN A 201 -4.09 -15.22 -10.41
C ASN A 201 -5.57 -15.23 -10.85
N TYR A 202 -6.43 -15.91 -10.10
CA TYR A 202 -7.86 -15.92 -10.36
C TYR A 202 -8.47 -14.54 -10.16
N LEU A 203 -8.18 -13.86 -9.04
CA LEU A 203 -8.69 -12.51 -8.77
C LEU A 203 -8.19 -11.53 -9.84
N TYR A 204 -6.89 -11.58 -10.17
CA TYR A 204 -6.33 -10.75 -11.23
C TYR A 204 -7.05 -10.96 -12.57
N ASN A 205 -7.28 -12.21 -12.99
CA ASN A 205 -8.03 -12.51 -14.20
C ASN A 205 -9.53 -12.13 -14.12
N ARG A 206 -10.05 -11.83 -12.92
CA ARG A 206 -11.40 -11.31 -12.70
C ARG A 206 -11.47 -9.79 -12.67
N GLY A 207 -10.36 -9.11 -12.90
CA GLY A 207 -10.28 -7.65 -13.01
C GLY A 207 -9.89 -6.94 -11.72
N PHE A 208 -9.50 -7.67 -10.67
CA PHE A 208 -8.93 -7.06 -9.47
C PHE A 208 -7.53 -6.56 -9.77
N ASP A 209 -7.20 -5.36 -9.31
CA ASP A 209 -5.86 -4.83 -9.43
C ASP A 209 -4.92 -5.44 -8.38
N VAL A 210 -3.62 -5.18 -8.52
CA VAL A 210 -2.61 -5.73 -7.60
C VAL A 210 -2.77 -5.17 -6.18
N TYR A 211 -3.28 -3.95 -6.01
CA TYR A 211 -3.47 -3.29 -4.72
C TYR A 211 -4.61 -3.90 -3.91
N GLU A 212 -5.73 -4.24 -4.57
CA GLU A 212 -6.83 -4.99 -3.96
C GLU A 212 -6.35 -6.38 -3.51
N ILE A 213 -5.64 -7.10 -4.38
CA ILE A 213 -5.12 -8.44 -4.06
C ILE A 213 -4.10 -8.38 -2.92
N ASN A 214 -3.26 -7.34 -2.87
CA ASN A 214 -2.33 -7.10 -1.75
C ASN A 214 -3.06 -6.99 -0.41
N THR A 215 -4.13 -6.20 -0.37
CA THR A 215 -4.95 -5.96 0.82
C THR A 215 -5.61 -7.27 1.29
N ILE A 216 -6.22 -8.01 0.37
CA ILE A 216 -6.87 -9.30 0.65
C ILE A 216 -5.84 -10.33 1.15
N LEU A 217 -4.65 -10.40 0.54
CA LEU A 217 -3.58 -11.29 0.99
C LEU A 217 -3.05 -10.89 2.38
N SER A 218 -2.88 -9.59 2.65
CA SER A 218 -2.42 -9.09 3.95
C SER A 218 -3.34 -9.46 5.09
N ALA A 219 -4.65 -9.44 4.86
CA ALA A 219 -5.66 -9.90 5.81
C ALA A 219 -5.70 -11.43 5.98
N GLY A 220 -4.79 -12.17 5.33
CA GLY A 220 -4.73 -13.62 5.37
C GLY A 220 -5.96 -14.30 4.76
N ALA A 221 -6.61 -13.67 3.80
CA ALA A 221 -7.82 -14.22 3.17
C ALA A 221 -7.53 -15.19 2.02
N LEU A 222 -6.30 -15.24 1.53
CA LEU A 222 -5.92 -16.13 0.42
C LEU A 222 -5.05 -17.28 0.90
N GLY A 223 -5.20 -18.42 0.23
CA GLY A 223 -4.42 -19.62 0.52
C GLY A 223 -5.22 -20.69 1.24
N LYS A 224 -4.54 -21.81 1.47
CA LYS A 224 -5.14 -22.95 2.14
C LYS A 224 -5.52 -22.58 3.56
N ARG A 225 -6.65 -23.12 4.05
CA ARG A 225 -7.19 -22.85 5.38
C ARG A 225 -6.12 -22.86 6.47
N GLU A 226 -5.28 -23.90 6.53
CA GLU A 226 -4.27 -24.06 7.57
C GLU A 226 -3.13 -23.02 7.51
N ASN A 227 -2.98 -22.34 6.38
CA ASN A 227 -1.93 -21.37 6.10
C ASN A 227 -2.44 -19.92 6.00
N ARG A 228 -3.75 -19.67 6.19
CA ARG A 228 -4.33 -18.33 6.19
C ARG A 228 -3.89 -17.57 7.44
N ARG A 229 -2.99 -16.61 7.26
CA ARG A 229 -2.30 -15.84 8.31
C ARG A 229 -2.12 -14.41 7.86
N LEU A 230 -1.97 -13.48 8.80
CA LEU A 230 -1.61 -12.10 8.48
C LEU A 230 -0.28 -12.05 7.72
N VAL A 231 -0.27 -11.28 6.63
CA VAL A 231 0.94 -11.06 5.82
C VAL A 231 1.26 -9.57 5.86
N PRO A 232 2.45 -9.16 6.36
CA PRO A 232 2.89 -7.77 6.31
C PRO A 232 2.69 -7.18 4.91
N THR A 233 2.16 -5.97 4.83
CA THR A 233 1.76 -5.32 3.56
C THR A 233 2.90 -5.31 2.54
N ARG A 234 4.14 -5.07 2.99
CA ARG A 234 5.33 -5.11 2.11
C ARG A 234 5.60 -6.50 1.50
N TRP A 235 5.33 -7.56 2.26
CA TRP A 235 5.50 -8.93 1.79
C TRP A 235 4.37 -9.33 0.84
N SER A 236 3.13 -8.88 1.12
CA SER A 236 2.00 -9.05 0.19
C SER A 236 2.30 -8.42 -1.16
N ILE A 237 2.75 -7.15 -1.19
CA ILE A 237 3.16 -6.46 -2.42
C ILE A 237 4.15 -7.31 -3.22
N THR A 238 5.19 -7.81 -2.56
CA THR A 238 6.21 -8.64 -3.22
C THR A 238 5.64 -9.97 -3.73
N ALA A 239 4.80 -10.64 -2.94
CA ALA A 239 4.23 -11.94 -3.27
C ALA A 239 3.22 -11.86 -4.42
N VAL A 240 2.38 -10.83 -4.43
CA VAL A 240 1.42 -10.56 -5.52
C VAL A 240 2.16 -10.16 -6.79
N ASP A 241 3.11 -9.22 -6.71
CA ASP A 241 3.88 -8.77 -7.88
C ASP A 241 4.63 -9.93 -8.55
N ASP A 242 5.29 -10.80 -7.77
CA ASP A 242 5.96 -11.98 -8.34
C ASP A 242 4.93 -12.95 -8.93
N THR A 243 3.85 -13.26 -8.21
CA THR A 243 2.83 -14.21 -8.67
C THR A 243 2.15 -13.75 -9.97
N VAL A 244 1.61 -12.54 -9.98
CA VAL A 244 0.92 -11.95 -11.12
C VAL A 244 1.91 -11.70 -12.26
N GLY A 245 3.13 -11.24 -11.95
CA GLY A 245 4.20 -11.06 -12.93
C GLY A 245 4.56 -12.36 -13.67
N GLN A 246 4.66 -13.49 -12.96
CA GLN A 246 4.88 -14.80 -13.58
C GLN A 246 3.67 -15.26 -14.40
N TYR A 247 2.46 -15.01 -13.92
CA TYR A 247 1.22 -15.32 -14.64
C TYR A 247 1.13 -14.58 -15.98
N VAL A 248 1.31 -13.24 -15.95
CA VAL A 248 1.31 -12.41 -17.15
C VAL A 248 2.42 -12.83 -18.09
N ARG A 249 3.65 -13.05 -17.60
CA ARG A 249 4.77 -13.55 -18.42
C ARG A 249 4.47 -14.91 -19.06
N GLY A 250 3.80 -15.80 -18.34
CA GLY A 250 3.35 -17.09 -18.85
C GLY A 250 2.33 -16.96 -19.98
N SER A 251 1.39 -16.01 -19.87
CA SER A 251 0.36 -15.75 -20.88
C SER A 251 0.93 -15.22 -22.20
N GLN A 252 2.06 -14.50 -22.13
CA GLN A 252 2.69 -13.87 -23.30
C GLN A 252 3.61 -14.80 -24.09
N ARG A 253 3.81 -16.06 -23.68
CA ARG A 253 4.75 -17.00 -24.34
C ARG A 253 4.44 -17.29 -25.81
N ASN A 254 3.18 -17.09 -26.22
CA ASN A 254 2.72 -17.28 -27.61
C ASN A 254 2.53 -15.95 -28.36
N ALA A 255 3.01 -14.83 -27.82
CA ALA A 255 2.92 -13.54 -28.49
C ALA A 255 3.82 -13.52 -29.74
N THR A 256 3.33 -12.87 -30.81
CA THR A 256 4.09 -12.68 -32.04
C THR A 256 5.30 -11.76 -31.77
N SER A 257 6.46 -12.11 -32.34
CA SER A 257 7.65 -11.24 -32.28
C SER A 257 7.37 -9.90 -32.96
N VAL A 258 8.01 -8.84 -32.46
CA VAL A 258 8.07 -7.55 -33.16
C VAL A 258 9.10 -7.59 -34.29
N ASP A 259 8.88 -6.82 -35.36
CA ASP A 259 9.78 -6.75 -36.52
C ASP A 259 10.92 -5.74 -36.38
N THR A 260 10.81 -4.81 -35.43
CA THR A 260 11.76 -3.72 -35.22
C THR A 260 11.92 -3.42 -33.73
N VAL A 261 13.09 -2.87 -33.38
CA VAL A 261 13.34 -2.38 -32.03
C VAL A 261 12.50 -1.14 -31.78
N SER A 262 11.67 -1.16 -30.74
CA SER A 262 10.93 0.01 -30.26
C SER A 262 11.27 0.27 -28.80
N VAL A 263 11.47 1.54 -28.46
CA VAL A 263 11.72 1.99 -27.08
C VAL A 263 10.57 2.88 -26.65
N TRP A 264 9.98 2.55 -25.52
CA TRP A 264 8.93 3.33 -24.88
C TRP A 264 9.44 3.87 -23.55
N HIS A 265 9.07 5.10 -23.25
CA HIS A 265 9.47 5.80 -22.04
C HIS A 265 8.24 6.36 -21.34
N ASN A 266 8.21 6.26 -20.02
CA ASN A 266 7.18 6.83 -19.16
C ASN A 266 7.81 7.29 -17.85
N GLU A 267 7.31 8.37 -17.26
CA GLU A 267 7.74 8.83 -15.94
C GLU A 267 6.53 8.99 -15.02
N TYR A 268 6.62 8.46 -13.80
CA TYR A 268 5.56 8.58 -12.82
C TYR A 268 6.08 8.43 -11.39
N LEU A 269 5.63 9.30 -10.47
CA LEU A 269 6.04 9.35 -9.06
C LEU A 269 7.57 9.26 -8.89
N GLY A 270 8.31 10.05 -9.68
CA GLY A 270 9.78 10.07 -9.67
C GLY A 270 10.47 8.84 -10.27
N ASN A 271 9.72 7.87 -10.79
CA ASN A 271 10.27 6.70 -11.48
C ASN A 271 10.27 6.92 -12.99
N SER A 272 11.37 6.56 -13.65
CA SER A 272 11.45 6.49 -15.11
C SER A 272 11.40 5.02 -15.56
N PHE A 273 10.41 4.70 -16.38
CA PHE A 273 10.16 3.37 -16.94
C PHE A 273 10.59 3.33 -18.40
N TRP A 274 11.52 2.44 -18.70
CA TRP A 274 11.97 2.18 -20.07
C TRP A 274 11.56 0.77 -20.48
N ILE A 275 10.74 0.67 -21.52
CA ILE A 275 10.30 -0.61 -22.11
C ILE A 275 10.96 -0.72 -23.48
N VAL A 276 11.83 -1.72 -23.62
CA VAL A 276 12.52 -2.02 -24.87
C VAL A 276 11.93 -3.30 -25.44
N LEU A 277 11.31 -3.20 -26.61
CA LEU A 277 10.89 -4.35 -27.41
C LEU A 277 11.90 -4.52 -28.54
N ALA A 278 12.36 -5.75 -28.77
CA ALA A 278 13.31 -6.08 -29.82
C ALA A 278 12.92 -7.40 -30.49
N PRO A 279 13.24 -7.59 -31.79
CA PRO A 279 12.98 -8.86 -32.48
C PRO A 279 13.71 -10.04 -31.82
N GLY A 280 13.03 -11.18 -31.70
CA GLY A 280 13.63 -12.39 -31.13
C GLY A 280 12.63 -13.30 -30.40
N ALA A 281 13.14 -14.38 -29.81
CA ALA A 281 12.33 -15.26 -28.97
C ALA A 281 11.74 -14.46 -27.79
N VAL A 282 10.46 -14.70 -27.49
CA VAL A 282 9.65 -13.93 -26.54
C VAL A 282 10.40 -13.65 -25.22
N GLY A 283 10.67 -12.37 -24.97
CA GLY A 283 11.27 -11.89 -23.73
C GLY A 283 11.09 -10.38 -23.59
N VAL A 284 10.22 -9.95 -22.67
CA VAL A 284 10.11 -8.53 -22.31
C VAL A 284 11.17 -8.23 -21.26
N ARG A 285 12.02 -7.23 -21.52
CA ARG A 285 13.02 -6.76 -20.56
C ARG A 285 12.64 -5.33 -20.13
N THR A 286 12.02 -5.21 -18.97
CA THR A 286 11.74 -3.92 -18.33
C THR A 286 12.93 -3.52 -17.46
N ARG A 287 13.41 -2.28 -17.59
CA ARG A 287 14.39 -1.71 -16.67
C ARG A 287 13.76 -0.51 -15.96
N ARG A 288 13.52 -0.65 -14.66
CA ARG A 288 13.20 0.50 -13.80
C ARG A 288 14.51 1.20 -13.46
N VAL A 289 14.60 2.48 -13.78
CA VAL A 289 15.69 3.34 -13.32
C VAL A 289 15.08 4.30 -12.32
N GLN A 290 15.40 4.10 -11.04
CA GLN A 290 15.02 5.05 -10.01
C GLN A 290 16.11 6.12 -9.98
N SER A 291 15.83 7.27 -10.58
CA SER A 291 16.70 8.43 -10.44
C SER A 291 16.48 9.00 -9.04
N PRO A 292 17.53 9.19 -8.23
CA PRO A 292 17.44 10.05 -7.05
C PRO A 292 17.38 11.49 -7.55
N ARG A 293 16.20 11.95 -7.97
CA ARG A 293 15.90 13.38 -8.09
C ARG A 293 15.25 13.79 -6.80
#